data_AF-A0A7J4KKM2-F1
#
_entry.id   AF-A0A7J4KKM2-F1
#
_cell.length_a   1.000
_cell.length_b   1.000
_cell.length_c   1.000
_cell.angle_alpha   90.00
_cell.angle_beta   90.00
_cell.angle_gamma   90.00
#
_symmetry.space_group_name_H-M   'P 1'
#
loop_
_entity.id
_entity.type
_entity.pdbx_description
1 polymer ?
#
loop_
_entity_poly.entity_id
_entity_poly.type
_entity_poly.pdbx_seq_one_letter_code
_entity_poly.pdbx_strand_id
1 'polypeptide(L)'
;MTLPRNRSNSVRRIYKRTPKGATVHYRRIRKGNVHACGLSGARLQGVSSERSLHKGARRPNRKFGGSLSSAAASRVIVIATRVKEGAMPLEEVNLKMLPYVKRYLASK
;
A
#
# COMPACT_ATOMS: atom_id res chain seq x y z
N MET A 1 -1.37 -37.53 13.56
CA MET A 1 -2.04 -36.22 13.68
C MET A 1 -1.08 -35.08 13.36
N THR A 2 -1.53 -34.00 12.72
CA THR A 2 -0.71 -32.79 12.54
C THR A 2 -0.53 -32.05 13.88
N LEU A 3 0.67 -31.53 14.13
CA LEU A 3 0.97 -30.69 15.30
C LEU A 3 -0.03 -29.52 15.39
N PRO A 4 -0.54 -29.17 16.59
CA PRO A 4 -1.51 -28.08 16.76
C PRO A 4 -1.08 -26.76 16.10
N ARG A 5 0.21 -26.43 16.16
CA ARG A 5 0.81 -25.24 15.49
C ARG A 5 0.55 -25.20 13.98
N ASN A 6 0.44 -26.34 13.33
CA ASN A 6 0.27 -26.47 11.88
C ASN A 6 -1.21 -26.49 11.43
N ARG A 7 -2.15 -26.33 12.37
CA ARG A 7 -3.61 -26.23 12.10
C ARG A 7 -4.09 -24.79 11.93
N SER A 8 -3.23 -23.80 12.19
CA SER A 8 -3.60 -22.38 12.15
C SER A 8 -3.68 -21.83 10.72
N ASN A 9 -4.58 -20.87 10.47
CA ASN A 9 -4.69 -20.11 9.21
C ASN A 9 -3.45 -19.23 8.92
N SER A 10 -2.47 -19.18 9.82
CA SER A 10 -1.22 -18.46 9.62
C SER A 10 -0.18 -19.27 8.82
N VAL A 11 -0.41 -20.57 8.67
CA VAL A 11 0.49 -21.52 8.01
C VAL A 11 -0.23 -22.16 6.83
N ARG A 12 0.40 -22.17 5.66
CA ARG A 12 -0.08 -22.91 4.48
C ARG A 12 0.65 -24.25 4.36
N ARG A 13 -0.09 -25.26 3.92
CA ARG A 13 0.42 -26.58 3.55
C ARG A 13 0.87 -26.54 2.09
N ILE A 14 2.10 -26.97 1.83
CA ILE A 14 2.68 -27.08 0.49
C ILE A 14 3.06 -28.54 0.28
N TYR A 15 2.31 -29.23 -0.57
CA TYR A 15 2.65 -30.58 -0.99
C TYR A 15 3.77 -30.50 -2.03
N LYS A 16 4.92 -31.10 -1.74
CA LYS A 16 6.04 -31.17 -2.68
C LYS A 16 6.50 -32.60 -2.85
N ARG A 17 6.87 -32.95 -4.07
CA ARG A 17 7.62 -34.17 -4.35
C ARG A 17 9.10 -33.87 -4.10
N THR A 18 9.71 -34.70 -3.27
CA THR A 18 11.15 -34.73 -2.99
C THR A 18 11.77 -35.96 -3.67
N PRO A 19 13.10 -35.99 -3.89
CA PRO A 19 13.75 -37.13 -4.52
C PRO A 19 13.49 -38.48 -3.82
N LYS A 20 13.26 -38.47 -2.51
CA LYS A 20 12.97 -39.68 -1.70
C LYS A 20 11.48 -39.98 -1.51
N GLY A 21 10.56 -39.18 -2.08
CA GLY A 21 9.12 -39.37 -1.93
C GLY A 21 8.32 -38.07 -1.81
N ALA A 22 7.03 -38.14 -1.50
CA ALA A 22 6.18 -36.97 -1.30
C ALA A 22 6.21 -36.50 0.16
N THR A 23 6.38 -35.19 0.40
CA THR A 23 6.38 -34.59 1.74
C THR A 23 5.54 -33.32 1.81
N VAL A 24 5.05 -32.99 3.01
CA VAL A 24 4.26 -31.79 3.29
C VAL A 24 5.13 -30.76 3.99
N HIS A 25 5.40 -29.63 3.33
CA HIS A 25 6.06 -28.49 3.95
C HIS A 25 5.05 -27.49 4.50
N TYR A 26 5.33 -26.98 5.70
CA TYR A 26 4.54 -25.94 6.35
C TYR A 26 5.28 -24.61 6.24
N ARG A 27 4.64 -23.59 5.66
CA ARG A 27 5.21 -22.24 5.53
C ARG A 27 4.25 -21.19 6.05
N ARG A 28 4.75 -20.14 6.71
CA ARG A 28 3.93 -18.97 7.06
C ARG A 28 3.35 -18.31 5.80
N ILE A 29 2.08 -17.93 5.87
CA ILE A 29 1.43 -17.16 4.82
C ILE A 29 2.05 -15.77 4.78
N ARG A 30 2.55 -15.37 3.59
CA ARG A 30 3.02 -14.00 3.35
C ARG A 30 1.79 -13.12 3.11
N LYS A 31 1.47 -12.27 4.08
CA LYS A 31 0.46 -11.20 3.95
C LYS A 31 1.18 -9.91 3.52
N GLY A 32 0.58 -9.10 2.66
CA GLY A 32 0.97 -7.68 2.53
C GLY A 32 1.44 -7.14 1.18
N ASN A 33 1.51 -7.93 0.10
CA ASN A 33 2.01 -7.41 -1.19
C ASN A 33 0.93 -6.75 -2.08
N VAL A 34 -0.24 -6.45 -1.51
CA VAL A 34 -1.31 -5.73 -2.22
C VAL A 34 -1.63 -4.47 -1.42
N HIS A 35 -1.26 -3.33 -2.00
CA HIS A 35 -1.48 -2.01 -1.42
C HIS A 35 -2.62 -1.31 -2.13
N ALA A 36 -3.47 -0.60 -1.40
CA ALA A 36 -4.61 0.13 -1.95
C ALA A 36 -4.45 1.64 -1.76
N CYS A 37 -5.00 2.41 -2.70
CA CYS A 37 -5.07 3.86 -2.63
C CYS A 37 -6.02 4.29 -1.51
N GLY A 38 -5.58 5.21 -0.64
CA GLY A 38 -6.42 5.72 0.45
C GLY A 38 -7.64 6.55 0.03
N LEU A 39 -7.70 7.02 -1.23
CA LEU A 39 -8.83 7.78 -1.76
C LEU A 39 -9.76 6.93 -2.64
N SER A 40 -9.19 6.19 -3.58
CA SER A 40 -9.96 5.46 -4.61
C SER A 40 -10.07 3.96 -4.37
N GLY A 41 -9.33 3.40 -3.41
CA GLY A 41 -9.25 1.94 -3.20
C GLY A 41 -8.49 1.17 -4.29
N ALA A 42 -8.07 1.84 -5.38
CA ALA A 42 -7.35 1.22 -6.48
C ALA A 42 -6.02 0.59 -6.02
N ARG A 43 -5.66 -0.54 -6.62
CA ARG A 43 -4.39 -1.22 -6.33
C ARG A 43 -3.19 -0.36 -6.73
N LEU A 44 -2.27 -0.15 -5.80
CA LEU A 44 -1.03 0.59 -6.02
C LEU A 44 0.03 -0.33 -6.63
N GLN A 45 0.54 0.07 -7.80
CA GLN A 45 1.62 -0.61 -8.49
C GLN A 45 2.99 -0.11 -8.00
N GLY A 46 3.99 -0.99 -7.97
CA GLY A 46 5.35 -0.65 -7.57
C GLY A 46 5.50 -0.29 -6.08
N VAL A 47 4.57 -0.74 -5.23
CA VAL A 47 4.62 -0.56 -3.78
C VAL A 47 4.79 -1.92 -3.12
N SER A 48 5.74 -2.02 -2.19
CA SER A 48 6.02 -3.25 -1.46
C SER A 48 6.16 -2.99 0.05
N SER A 49 5.63 -3.92 0.84
CA SER A 49 5.79 -3.95 2.30
C SER A 49 7.00 -4.77 2.75
N GLU A 50 7.79 -5.31 1.82
CA GLU A 50 8.90 -6.16 2.16
C GLU A 50 10.02 -5.36 2.85
N ARG A 51 10.27 -5.68 4.12
CA ARG A 51 11.29 -5.01 4.95
C ARG A 51 12.71 -5.25 4.45
N SER A 52 12.94 -6.30 3.66
CA SER A 52 14.24 -6.59 3.04
C SER A 52 14.59 -5.63 1.88
N LEU A 53 13.59 -4.97 1.28
CA LEU A 53 13.84 -4.04 0.16
C LEU A 53 14.43 -2.72 0.65
N HIS A 54 15.26 -2.09 -0.18
CA HIS A 54 15.77 -0.75 0.03
C HIS A 54 14.64 0.30 -0.01
N LYS A 55 14.85 1.49 0.57
CA LYS A 55 13.80 2.53 0.69
C LYS A 55 13.20 2.93 -0.67
N GLY A 56 14.01 3.00 -1.72
CA GLY A 56 13.60 3.31 -3.10
C GLY A 56 12.76 2.21 -3.77
N ALA A 57 13.07 0.93 -3.57
CA ALA A 57 12.28 -0.18 -4.13
C ALA A 57 10.93 -0.38 -3.44
N ARG A 58 10.71 0.21 -2.25
CA ARG A 58 9.44 0.08 -1.54
C ARG A 58 8.35 0.97 -2.09
N ARG A 59 8.71 2.12 -2.70
CA ARG A 59 7.74 3.11 -3.16
C ARG A 59 8.29 3.98 -4.29
N PRO A 60 7.45 4.45 -5.22
CA PRO A 60 7.84 5.45 -6.20
C PRO A 60 8.25 6.78 -5.56
N ASN A 61 9.20 7.49 -6.16
CA ASN A 61 9.72 8.78 -5.66
C ASN A 61 8.77 9.98 -5.82
N ARG A 62 7.66 9.84 -6.55
CA ARG A 62 6.69 10.93 -6.74
C ARG A 62 6.02 11.35 -5.43
N LYS A 63 5.50 12.59 -5.38
CA LYS A 63 4.66 13.05 -4.25
C LYS A 63 3.48 12.08 -4.04
N PHE A 64 3.25 11.73 -2.77
CA PHE A 64 2.28 10.72 -2.32
C PHE A 64 2.48 9.30 -2.87
N GLY A 65 3.69 8.98 -3.37
CA GLY A 65 4.08 7.63 -3.76
C GLY A 65 3.92 6.63 -2.60
N GLY A 66 3.18 5.56 -2.83
CA GLY A 66 2.86 4.55 -1.81
C GLY A 66 1.59 4.80 -1.00
N SER A 67 0.91 5.93 -1.18
CA SER A 67 -0.32 6.26 -0.45
C SER A 67 -1.51 6.54 -1.39
N LEU A 68 -1.26 7.27 -2.48
CA LEU A 68 -2.27 7.60 -3.48
C LEU A 68 -1.92 6.99 -4.83
N SER A 69 -2.94 6.67 -5.65
CA SER A 69 -2.76 6.39 -7.08
C SER A 69 -2.28 7.65 -7.81
N SER A 70 -1.75 7.51 -9.03
CA SER A 70 -1.31 8.65 -9.84
C SER A 70 -2.45 9.64 -10.08
N ALA A 71 -3.62 9.12 -10.49
CA ALA A 71 -4.80 9.93 -10.74
C ALA A 71 -5.29 10.71 -9.49
N ALA A 72 -5.33 10.05 -8.33
CA ALA A 72 -5.75 10.70 -7.09
C ALA A 72 -4.72 11.74 -6.63
N ALA A 73 -3.42 11.47 -6.79
CA ALA A 73 -2.37 12.43 -6.47
C ALA A 73 -2.46 13.68 -7.34
N SER A 74 -2.68 13.55 -8.66
CA SER A 74 -2.85 14.71 -9.55
C SER A 74 -4.04 15.58 -9.14
N ARG A 75 -5.18 14.98 -8.80
CA ARG A 75 -6.36 15.72 -8.32
C ARG A 75 -6.07 16.49 -7.03
N VAL A 76 -5.41 15.85 -6.06
CA VAL A 76 -5.02 16.50 -4.81
C VAL A 76 -4.08 17.67 -5.06
N ILE A 77 -3.10 17.53 -5.96
CA ILE A 77 -2.15 18.60 -6.28
C ILE A 77 -2.88 19.80 -6.89
N VAL A 78 -3.77 19.59 -7.86
CA VAL A 78 -4.54 20.68 -8.50
C VAL A 78 -5.43 21.41 -7.49
N ILE A 79 -6.11 20.68 -6.59
CA ILE A 79 -6.93 21.31 -5.56
C ILE A 79 -6.03 22.09 -4.58
N ALA A 80 -4.92 21.50 -4.17
CA ALA A 80 -4.01 22.14 -3.24
C ALA A 80 -3.34 23.40 -3.83
N THR A 81 -3.08 23.45 -5.14
CA THR A 81 -2.58 24.67 -5.79
C THR A 81 -3.65 25.76 -5.84
N ARG A 82 -4.92 25.42 -6.16
CA ARG A 82 -6.03 26.38 -6.12
C ARG A 82 -6.24 26.98 -4.73
N VAL A 83 -6.14 26.15 -3.69
CA VAL A 83 -6.20 26.60 -2.30
C VAL A 83 -5.02 27.50 -1.95
N LYS A 84 -3.81 27.16 -2.43
CA LYS A 84 -2.61 27.99 -2.23
C LYS A 84 -2.72 29.36 -2.89
N GLU A 85 -3.35 29.44 -4.06
CA GLU A 85 -3.58 30.67 -4.82
C GLU A 85 -4.77 31.49 -4.28
N GLY A 86 -5.54 30.96 -3.32
CA GLY A 86 -6.70 31.62 -2.74
C GLY A 86 -7.97 31.54 -3.60
N ALA A 87 -7.96 30.77 -4.68
CA ALA A 87 -9.12 30.56 -5.55
C ALA A 87 -10.20 29.65 -4.91
N MET A 88 -9.88 28.99 -3.78
CA MET A 88 -10.78 28.10 -3.06
C MET A 88 -10.43 28.09 -1.56
N PRO A 89 -11.40 28.27 -0.64
CA PRO A 89 -11.17 28.11 0.79
C PRO A 89 -11.01 26.62 1.17
N LEU A 90 -10.36 26.34 2.29
CA LEU A 90 -10.09 24.97 2.75
C LEU A 90 -11.37 24.16 3.05
N GLU A 91 -12.45 24.87 3.38
CA GLU A 91 -13.73 24.31 3.82
C GLU A 91 -14.53 23.70 2.67
N GLU A 92 -14.34 24.21 1.45
CA GLU A 92 -14.98 23.68 0.23
C GLU A 92 -14.33 22.38 -0.27
N VAL A 93 -13.16 22.02 0.26
CA VAL A 93 -12.47 20.79 -0.13
C VAL A 93 -13.17 19.58 0.46
N ASN A 94 -13.41 18.57 -0.39
CA ASN A 94 -13.97 17.29 0.04
C ASN A 94 -13.20 16.70 1.25
N LEU A 95 -13.93 16.33 2.30
CA LEU A 95 -13.41 15.76 3.55
C LEU A 95 -12.39 14.64 3.34
N LYS A 96 -12.59 13.77 2.33
CA LYS A 96 -11.65 12.68 2.04
C LYS A 96 -10.29 13.17 1.54
N MET A 97 -10.27 14.28 0.80
CA MET A 97 -9.06 14.87 0.21
C MET A 97 -8.33 15.84 1.15
N LEU A 98 -9.06 16.45 2.07
CA LEU A 98 -8.59 17.40 3.06
C LEU A 98 -7.29 16.99 3.79
N PRO A 99 -7.09 15.75 4.29
CA PRO A 99 -5.83 15.36 4.94
C PRO A 99 -4.62 15.41 3.97
N TYR A 100 -4.83 15.07 2.69
CA TYR A 100 -3.77 15.07 1.68
C TYR A 100 -3.44 16.48 1.22
N VAL A 101 -4.44 17.36 1.11
CA VAL A 101 -4.26 18.77 0.79
C VAL A 101 -3.52 19.49 1.92
N LYS A 102 -3.92 19.30 3.19
CA LYS A 102 -3.19 19.83 4.35
C LYS A 102 -1.73 19.38 4.35
N ARG A 103 -1.48 18.10 4.07
CA ARG A 103 -0.11 17.55 3.98
C ARG A 103 0.69 18.15 2.80
N TYR A 104 0.04 18.48 1.69
CA TYR A 104 0.68 19.17 0.58
C TYR A 104 1.10 20.60 0.95
N LEU A 105 0.19 21.35 1.59
CA LEU A 105 0.46 22.72 2.03
C LEU A 105 1.52 22.79 3.13
N ALA A 106 1.57 21.79 4.02
CA ALA A 106 2.60 21.66 5.04
C ALA A 106 3.98 21.27 4.50
N SER A 107 4.04 20.69 3.29
CA SER A 107 5.30 20.35 2.63
C SER A 107 5.89 21.62 2.02
N LYS A 108 6.73 22.32 2.79
CA LYS A 108 7.62 23.38 2.28
C LYS A 108 8.44 22.90 1.08
#